data_AF-A0A2Z6N974-F1
#
_entry.id   AF-A0A2Z6N974-F1
#
_cell.length_a   1.000
_cell.length_b   1.000
_cell.length_c   1.000
_cell.angle_alpha   90.00
_cell.angle_beta   90.00
_cell.angle_gamma   90.00
#
_symmetry.space_group_name_H-M   'P 1'
#
loop_
_entity.id
_entity.type
_entity.pdbx_description
1 polymer ?
#
loop_
_entity_poly.entity_id
_entity_poly.type
_entity_poly.pdbx_seq_one_letter_code
_entity_poly.pdbx_strand_id
1 'polypeptide(L)'
;MTIPRGLDKLYTGSTDGTVRTWDYHTGECVNVANLRSEVTSLISDGPWIFVGLLNTVMAYNIDTASQYTLDGPIGQVRAMIVGNDTLLAGAENGVISAWGGSSEGNSPFKLVASLHGHTKSVVCLVIGTLTKLYSGSEDQSIKVFLLFHNMESDL
;
A
#
# COMPACT_ATOMS: atom_id res chain seq x y z
N MET A 1 -6.56 0.23 -8.86
CA MET A 1 -7.19 1.50 -9.26
C MET A 1 -7.59 2.21 -7.99
N THR A 2 -7.43 3.53 -7.92
CA THR A 2 -7.80 4.30 -6.73
C THR A 2 -8.22 5.72 -7.08
N ILE A 3 -9.01 6.34 -6.20
CA ILE A 3 -9.48 7.73 -6.30
C ILE A 3 -9.08 8.43 -4.99
N PRO A 4 -7.98 9.20 -4.99
CA PRO A 4 -7.60 9.99 -3.81
C PRO A 4 -8.73 10.95 -3.44
N ARG A 5 -8.97 11.14 -2.14
CA ARG A 5 -10.08 11.97 -1.68
C ARG A 5 -9.92 13.41 -2.17
N GLY A 6 -11.03 13.99 -2.63
CA GLY A 6 -11.09 15.41 -3.03
C GLY A 6 -10.49 15.72 -4.40
N LEU A 7 -10.14 14.70 -5.20
CA LEU A 7 -9.71 14.88 -6.58
C LEU A 7 -10.73 14.31 -7.57
N ASP A 8 -10.96 15.04 -8.66
CA ASP A 8 -11.67 14.56 -9.85
C ASP A 8 -10.74 13.72 -10.75
N LYS A 9 -9.88 12.90 -10.14
CA LYS A 9 -8.85 12.12 -10.83
C LYS A 9 -8.89 10.66 -10.40
N LEU A 10 -8.84 9.79 -11.41
CA LEU A 10 -8.70 8.35 -11.24
C LEU A 10 -7.24 7.95 -11.47
N TYR A 11 -6.71 7.06 -10.64
CA TYR A 11 -5.38 6.49 -10.83
C TYR A 11 -5.47 5.00 -11.09
N THR A 12 -4.74 4.53 -12.10
CA THR A 12 -4.65 3.10 -12.46
C THR A 12 -3.19 2.68 -12.55
N GLY A 13 -2.87 1.49 -12.05
CA GLY A 13 -1.58 0.85 -12.21
C GLY A 13 -1.69 -0.32 -13.17
N SER A 14 -0.63 -0.60 -13.92
CA SER A 14 -0.56 -1.67 -14.91
C SER A 14 0.76 -2.44 -14.84
N THR A 15 0.72 -3.70 -15.28
CA THR A 15 1.92 -4.53 -15.45
C THR A 15 2.79 -4.08 -16.62
N ASP A 16 2.33 -3.15 -17.47
CA ASP A 16 3.19 -2.44 -18.44
C ASP A 16 4.20 -1.47 -17.77
N GLY A 17 4.14 -1.37 -16.44
CA GLY A 17 5.01 -0.54 -15.62
C GLY A 17 4.56 0.92 -15.53
N THR A 18 3.34 1.23 -15.95
CA THR A 18 2.80 2.58 -15.89
C THR A 18 1.77 2.77 -14.78
N VAL A 19 1.82 3.96 -14.16
CA VAL A 19 0.67 4.54 -13.45
C VAL A 19 0.09 5.63 -14.35
N ARG A 20 -1.23 5.57 -14.56
CA ARG A 20 -1.96 6.51 -15.39
C ARG A 20 -2.94 7.29 -14.54
N THR A 21 -3.05 8.57 -14.84
CA THR A 21 -4.01 9.48 -14.25
C THR A 21 -5.04 9.83 -15.30
N TRP A 22 -6.31 9.74 -14.92
CA TRP A 22 -7.44 10.01 -15.79
C TRP A 22 -8.28 11.13 -15.17
N ASP A 23 -8.75 12.05 -16.01
CA ASP A 23 -9.80 12.98 -15.61
C ASP A 23 -11.11 12.20 -15.46
N TYR A 24 -11.74 12.30 -14.29
CA TYR A 24 -12.95 11.55 -13.98
C TYR A 24 -14.14 11.98 -14.85
N HIS A 25 -14.23 13.26 -15.21
CA HIS A 25 -15.35 13.81 -15.95
C HIS A 25 -15.26 13.52 -17.45
N THR A 26 -14.07 13.64 -18.04
CA THR A 26 -13.86 13.46 -19.48
C THR A 26 -13.48 12.04 -19.85
N GLY A 27 -12.94 11.27 -18.90
CA GLY A 27 -12.36 9.95 -19.16
C GLY A 27 -11.02 10.00 -19.90
N GLU A 28 -10.44 11.19 -20.10
CA GLU A 28 -9.17 11.33 -20.80
C GLU A 28 -7.99 10.95 -19.90
N CYS A 29 -6.99 10.29 -20.49
CA CYS A 29 -5.72 10.03 -19.82
C CYS A 29 -4.88 11.31 -19.83
N VAL A 30 -4.81 11.99 -18.69
CA VAL A 30 -4.11 13.27 -18.56
C VAL A 30 -2.64 13.12 -18.16
N ASN A 31 -2.23 11.95 -17.67
CA ASN A 31 -0.83 11.68 -17.32
C ASN A 31 -0.49 10.18 -17.43
N VAL A 32 0.75 9.89 -17.83
CA VAL A 32 1.34 8.56 -17.83
C VAL A 32 2.73 8.63 -17.21
N ALA A 33 2.89 8.01 -16.04
CA ALA A 33 4.17 7.87 -15.36
C ALA A 33 4.70 6.45 -15.53
N ASN A 34 5.91 6.28 -16.08
CA ASN A 34 6.55 4.98 -16.24
C ASN A 34 7.51 4.73 -15.07
N LEU A 35 7.19 3.72 -14.24
CA LEU A 35 7.94 3.35 -13.05
C LEU A 35 8.99 2.26 -13.33
N ARG A 36 9.08 1.76 -14.57
CA ARG A 36 10.02 0.71 -15.01
C ARG A 36 9.94 -0.59 -14.19
N SER A 37 8.82 -0.82 -13.53
CA SER A 37 8.52 -2.00 -12.72
C SER A 37 7.02 -2.25 -12.75
N GLU A 38 6.61 -3.51 -12.79
CA GLU A 38 5.19 -3.89 -12.84
C GLU A 38 4.44 -3.32 -11.64
N VAL A 39 3.29 -2.69 -11.90
CA VAL A 39 2.39 -2.23 -10.83
C VAL A 39 1.36 -3.30 -10.55
N THR A 40 1.52 -4.00 -9.43
CA THR A 40 0.70 -5.17 -9.07
C THR A 40 -0.40 -4.84 -8.05
N SER A 41 -0.31 -3.70 -7.37
CA SER A 41 -1.39 -3.17 -6.53
C SER A 41 -1.33 -1.64 -6.43
N LEU A 42 -2.47 -1.01 -6.17
CA LEU A 42 -2.59 0.45 -6.11
C LEU A 42 -3.75 0.85 -5.19
N ILE A 43 -3.47 1.65 -4.16
CA ILE A 43 -4.47 2.23 -3.26
C ILE A 43 -4.14 3.70 -2.98
N SER A 44 -5.07 4.44 -2.38
CA SER A 44 -4.82 5.78 -1.86
C SER A 44 -5.42 5.96 -0.49
N ASP A 45 -4.79 6.78 0.34
CA ASP A 45 -5.32 7.25 1.61
C ASP A 45 -4.93 8.71 1.83
N GLY A 46 -5.92 9.57 2.10
CA GLY A 46 -5.73 11.02 2.07
C GLY A 46 -5.02 11.50 0.79
N PRO A 47 -3.90 12.25 0.90
CA PRO A 47 -3.12 12.72 -0.24
C PRO A 47 -2.12 11.70 -0.79
N TRP A 48 -2.05 10.51 -0.19
CA TRP A 48 -1.06 9.50 -0.57
C TRP A 48 -1.62 8.53 -1.60
N ILE A 49 -0.82 8.24 -2.60
CA ILE A 49 -0.99 7.12 -3.52
C ILE A 49 0.11 6.11 -3.21
N PHE A 50 -0.29 4.89 -2.89
CA PHE A 50 0.62 3.78 -2.65
C PHE A 50 0.60 2.84 -3.85
N VAL A 51 1.78 2.56 -4.39
CA VAL A 51 1.98 1.73 -5.59
C VAL A 51 2.80 0.51 -5.20
N GLY A 52 2.21 -0.67 -5.29
CA GLY A 52 2.88 -1.93 -5.04
C GLY A 52 3.69 -2.35 -6.26
N LEU A 53 5.00 -2.51 -6.07
CA LEU A 53 5.98 -2.88 -7.09
C LEU A 53 6.72 -4.16 -6.66
N LEU A 54 7.68 -4.60 -7.48
CA LEU A 54 8.62 -5.64 -7.08
C LEU A 54 9.49 -5.18 -5.90
N ASN A 55 9.42 -5.91 -4.78
CA ASN A 55 10.20 -5.71 -3.54
C ASN A 55 9.98 -4.38 -2.80
N THR A 56 9.01 -3.55 -3.20
CA THR A 56 8.83 -2.23 -2.57
C THR A 56 7.41 -1.70 -2.74
N VAL A 57 7.03 -0.77 -1.88
CA VAL A 57 5.89 0.12 -2.10
C VAL A 57 6.40 1.53 -2.33
N MET A 58 6.01 2.15 -3.44
CA MET A 58 6.24 3.58 -3.67
C MET A 58 5.08 4.37 -3.07
N ALA A 59 5.38 5.35 -2.22
CA ALA A 59 4.41 6.31 -1.69
C ALA A 59 4.60 7.67 -2.38
N TYR A 60 3.56 8.16 -3.03
CA TYR A 60 3.55 9.45 -3.72
C TYR A 60 2.52 10.38 -3.09
N ASN A 61 2.93 11.57 -2.68
CA ASN A 61 2.04 12.59 -2.15
C ASN A 61 1.61 13.54 -3.27
N ILE A 62 0.31 13.62 -3.53
CA ILE A 62 -0.23 14.44 -4.62
C ILE A 62 -0.08 15.95 -4.38
N ASP A 63 -0.14 16.40 -3.13
CA ASP A 63 -0.15 17.83 -2.78
C ASP A 63 1.25 18.43 -2.83
N THR A 64 2.24 17.66 -2.37
CA THR A 64 3.65 18.09 -2.26
C THR A 64 4.52 17.59 -3.41
N ALA A 65 4.00 16.71 -4.26
CA ALA A 65 4.75 15.96 -5.27
C ALA A 65 5.98 15.21 -4.71
N SER A 66 5.98 14.89 -3.42
CA SER A 66 7.03 14.11 -2.78
C SER A 66 6.85 12.61 -3.03
N GLN A 67 7.96 11.89 -3.12
CA GLN A 67 7.98 10.46 -3.37
C GLN A 67 8.92 9.76 -2.38
N TYR A 68 8.46 8.64 -1.84
CA TYR A 68 9.21 7.80 -0.91
C TYR A 68 9.15 6.34 -1.32
N THR A 69 10.17 5.59 -0.94
CA THR A 69 10.29 4.15 -1.15
C THR A 69 10.15 3.46 0.19
N LEU A 70 9.22 2.50 0.29
CA LEU A 70 8.95 1.73 1.49
C LEU A 70 9.49 0.31 1.30
N ASP A 71 10.70 0.09 1.82
CA ASP A 71 11.38 -1.19 1.76
C ASP A 71 10.81 -2.18 2.80
N GLY A 72 11.00 -3.48 2.54
CA GLY A 72 10.54 -4.56 3.41
C GLY A 72 9.91 -5.74 2.67
N PRO A 73 8.98 -5.50 1.71
CA PRO A 73 8.40 -6.56 0.90
C PRO A 73 9.45 -7.36 0.13
N ILE A 74 9.20 -8.66 -0.04
CA ILE A 74 10.03 -9.54 -0.87
C ILE A 74 9.11 -10.22 -1.89
N GLY A 75 9.41 -10.00 -3.16
CA GLY A 75 8.58 -10.33 -4.32
C GLY A 75 7.54 -9.26 -4.64
N GLN A 76 6.58 -9.60 -5.49
CA GLN A 76 5.52 -8.67 -5.89
C GLN A 76 4.60 -8.30 -4.71
N VAL A 77 4.26 -7.01 -4.58
CA VAL A 77 3.26 -6.54 -3.63
C VAL A 77 1.85 -6.71 -4.22
N ARG A 78 1.16 -7.77 -3.80
CA ARG A 78 -0.09 -8.22 -4.44
C ARG A 78 -1.35 -7.68 -3.78
N ALA A 79 -1.26 -7.25 -2.53
CA ALA A 79 -2.38 -6.66 -1.79
C ALA A 79 -1.90 -5.52 -0.89
N MET A 80 -2.68 -4.45 -0.79
CA MET A 80 -2.44 -3.36 0.15
C MET A 80 -3.74 -2.88 0.78
N ILE A 81 -3.66 -2.40 2.01
CA ILE A 81 -4.75 -1.73 2.71
C ILE A 81 -4.19 -0.73 3.72
N VAL A 82 -4.90 0.37 3.97
CA VAL A 82 -4.62 1.25 5.11
C VAL A 82 -5.67 1.00 6.19
N GLY A 83 -5.22 0.82 7.43
CA GLY A 83 -6.09 0.67 8.60
C GLY A 83 -5.41 1.16 9.85
N ASN A 84 -6.12 1.96 10.66
CA ASN A 84 -5.57 2.61 11.87
C ASN A 84 -4.24 3.33 11.61
N ASP A 85 -4.21 4.21 10.61
CA ASP A 85 -3.04 5.01 10.23
C ASP A 85 -1.79 4.18 9.88
N THR A 86 -1.99 2.90 9.55
CA THR A 86 -0.95 1.95 9.19
C THR A 86 -1.21 1.43 7.77
N LEU A 87 -0.22 1.59 6.89
CA LEU A 87 -0.20 0.92 5.60
C LEU A 87 0.24 -0.52 5.79
N LEU A 88 -0.53 -1.46 5.24
CA LEU A 88 -0.23 -2.89 5.25
C LEU A 88 -0.08 -3.37 3.81
N ALA A 89 1.01 -4.09 3.51
CA ALA A 89 1.29 -4.63 2.17
C ALA A 89 1.64 -6.11 2.24
N GLY A 90 0.85 -6.94 1.56
CA GLY A 90 1.05 -8.37 1.42
C GLY A 90 1.91 -8.68 0.19
N ALA A 91 2.99 -9.43 0.41
CA ALA A 91 3.97 -9.75 -0.62
C ALA A 91 3.90 -11.22 -1.08
N GLU A 92 4.61 -11.52 -2.16
CA GLU A 92 4.69 -12.85 -2.78
C GLU A 92 5.31 -13.92 -1.89
N ASN A 93 6.22 -13.53 -1.00
CA ASN A 93 6.84 -14.44 -0.03
C ASN A 93 5.92 -14.82 1.15
N GLY A 94 4.69 -14.29 1.23
CA GLY A 94 3.76 -14.56 2.32
C GLY A 94 3.90 -13.63 3.54
N VAL A 95 4.80 -12.65 3.50
CA VAL A 95 4.95 -11.66 4.57
C VAL A 95 4.07 -10.45 4.30
N ILE A 96 3.48 -9.91 5.38
CA ILE A 96 2.78 -8.63 5.34
C ILE A 96 3.63 -7.59 6.08
N SER A 97 4.10 -6.58 5.36
CA SER A 97 4.83 -5.45 5.95
C SER A 97 3.85 -4.37 6.40
N ALA A 98 4.13 -3.73 7.54
CA ALA A 98 3.30 -2.69 8.14
C ALA A 98 4.11 -1.41 8.39
N TRP A 99 3.66 -0.27 7.86
CA TRP A 99 4.29 1.03 8.08
C TRP A 99 3.32 1.99 8.76
N GLY A 100 3.77 2.58 9.87
CA GLY A 100 3.09 3.67 10.55
C GLY A 100 3.71 5.02 10.20
N GLY A 101 2.99 6.09 10.54
CA GLY A 101 3.51 7.46 10.43
C GLY A 101 4.76 7.68 11.29
N SER A 102 5.69 8.49 10.80
CA SER A 102 6.89 8.89 11.54
C SER A 102 7.22 10.36 11.32
N SER A 103 7.61 11.03 12.40
CA SER A 103 8.19 12.38 12.38
C SER A 103 9.73 12.34 12.38
N GLU A 104 10.32 11.14 12.38
CA GLU A 104 11.75 10.92 12.48
C GLU A 104 12.35 10.53 11.12
N GLY A 105 13.50 11.09 10.78
CA GLY A 105 14.22 10.78 9.55
C GLY A 105 13.65 11.45 8.31
N ASN A 106 14.06 10.94 7.15
CA ASN A 106 13.75 11.56 5.84
C ASN A 106 12.45 11.05 5.21
N SER A 107 11.77 10.07 5.81
CA SER A 107 10.54 9.45 5.31
C SER A 107 9.41 9.64 6.32
N PRO A 108 8.19 10.02 5.90
CA PRO A 108 7.04 10.11 6.79
C PRO A 108 6.49 8.73 7.21
N PHE A 109 7.08 7.64 6.73
CA PHE A 109 6.69 6.27 7.01
C PHE A 109 7.85 5.48 7.64
N LYS A 110 7.55 4.70 8.67
CA LYS A 110 8.48 3.79 9.35
C LYS A 110 7.90 2.39 9.38
N LEU A 111 8.70 1.38 9.03
CA LEU A 111 8.31 -0.02 9.17
C LEU A 111 8.15 -0.33 10.67
N VAL A 112 6.93 -0.67 11.09
CA VAL A 112 6.58 -0.94 12.49
C VAL A 112 6.39 -2.43 12.78
N ALA A 113 6.06 -3.23 11.77
CA ALA A 113 5.93 -4.68 11.93
C ALA A 113 6.10 -5.44 10.60
N SER A 114 6.43 -6.73 10.72
CA SER A 114 6.39 -7.72 9.65
C SER A 114 5.62 -8.94 10.14
N LEU A 115 4.44 -9.17 9.59
CA LEU A 115 3.54 -10.25 9.98
C LEU A 115 3.87 -11.51 9.16
N HIS A 116 4.28 -12.56 9.86
CA HIS A 116 4.68 -13.82 9.26
C HIS A 116 3.61 -14.87 9.50
N GLY A 117 3.46 -15.82 8.57
CA GLY A 117 2.63 -17.00 8.79
C GLY A 117 2.08 -17.63 7.51
N HIS A 118 1.92 -16.85 6.43
CA HIS A 118 1.64 -17.43 5.11
C HIS A 118 2.92 -17.98 4.49
N THR A 119 2.79 -19.03 3.68
CA THR A 119 3.92 -19.68 3.00
C THR A 119 3.95 -19.39 1.50
N LYS A 120 2.96 -18.66 0.99
CA LYS A 120 2.84 -18.20 -0.39
C LYS A 120 2.21 -16.80 -0.43
N SER A 121 2.14 -16.23 -1.63
CA SER A 121 1.67 -14.87 -1.89
C SER A 121 0.41 -14.51 -1.12
N VAL A 122 0.44 -13.37 -0.44
CA VAL A 122 -0.76 -12.75 0.16
C VAL A 122 -1.48 -11.97 -0.93
N VAL A 123 -2.67 -12.44 -1.30
CA VAL A 123 -3.42 -11.94 -2.47
C VAL A 123 -4.56 -11.00 -2.12
N CYS A 124 -4.99 -10.97 -0.85
CA CYS A 124 -5.98 -10.01 -0.38
C CYS A 124 -5.80 -9.69 1.10
N LEU A 125 -6.19 -8.48 1.48
CA LEU A 125 -6.14 -7.95 2.84
C LEU A 125 -7.45 -7.21 3.14
N VAL A 126 -8.02 -7.42 4.32
CA VAL A 126 -9.23 -6.73 4.80
C VAL A 126 -9.09 -6.39 6.27
N ILE A 127 -9.38 -5.15 6.64
CA ILE A 127 -9.57 -4.74 8.04
C ILE A 127 -11.00 -5.14 8.45
N GLY A 128 -11.14 -6.05 9.40
CA GLY A 128 -12.47 -6.51 9.85
C GLY A 128 -12.97 -5.79 11.09
N THR A 129 -12.09 -5.48 12.04
CA THR A 129 -12.38 -4.63 13.22
C THR A 129 -11.22 -3.68 13.43
N LEU A 130 -11.33 -2.76 14.40
CA LEU A 130 -10.23 -1.87 14.80
C LEU A 130 -8.93 -2.60 15.18
N THR A 131 -8.94 -3.91 15.38
CA THR A 131 -7.76 -4.66 15.83
C THR A 131 -7.45 -5.89 14.98
N LYS A 132 -8.25 -6.20 13.96
CA LYS A 132 -8.10 -7.45 13.19
C LYS A 132 -7.88 -7.19 11.72
N LEU A 133 -6.75 -7.69 11.23
CA LEU A 133 -6.46 -7.86 9.82
C LEU A 133 -6.76 -9.30 9.41
N TYR A 134 -7.50 -9.47 8.32
CA TYR A 134 -7.70 -10.75 7.65
C TYR A 134 -6.88 -10.75 6.36
N SER A 135 -6.15 -11.83 6.11
CA SER A 135 -5.34 -12.01 4.90
C SER A 135 -5.65 -13.32 4.22
N GLY A 136 -5.85 -13.29 2.90
CA GLY A 136 -5.97 -14.49 2.07
C GLY A 136 -4.70 -14.73 1.26
N SER A 137 -4.33 -15.99 1.07
CA SER A 137 -3.09 -16.37 0.39
C SER A 137 -3.28 -17.52 -0.60
N GLU A 138 -2.37 -17.60 -1.57
CA GLU A 138 -2.20 -18.74 -2.47
C GLU A 138 -1.81 -20.04 -1.73
N ASP A 139 -1.50 -19.97 -0.44
CA ASP A 139 -1.30 -21.13 0.45
C ASP A 139 -2.60 -21.83 0.88
N GLN A 140 -3.74 -21.38 0.33
CA GLN A 140 -5.08 -21.92 0.59
C GLN A 140 -5.60 -21.63 2.00
N SER A 141 -5.04 -20.63 2.69
CA SER A 141 -5.51 -20.23 4.01
C SER A 141 -5.96 -18.77 4.08
N ILE A 142 -6.83 -18.50 5.06
CA ILE A 142 -7.08 -17.16 5.57
C ILE A 142 -6.45 -17.08 6.97
N LYS A 143 -5.68 -16.03 7.24
CA LYS A 143 -5.10 -15.78 8.57
C LYS A 143 -5.66 -14.50 9.17
N VAL A 144 -5.64 -14.45 10.50
CA VAL A 144 -6.07 -13.30 11.28
C VAL A 144 -4.88 -12.82 12.09
N PHE A 145 -4.58 -11.53 11.96
CA PHE A 145 -3.52 -10.86 12.70
C PHE A 145 -4.11 -9.77 13.59
N LEU A 146 -3.53 -9.59 14.77
CA LEU A 146 -3.86 -8.49 15.65
C LEU A 146 -3.02 -7.26 15.27
N LEU A 147 -3.69 -6.16 14.97
CA LEU A 147 -3.08 -4.85 14.81
C LEU A 147 -3.07 -4.20 16.20
N PHE A 148 -1.92 -4.23 16.87
CA PHE A 148 -1.78 -3.55 18.17
C PHE A 148 -1.60 -2.05 17.95
N HIS A 149 -2.26 -1.26 18.79
CA HIS A 149 -2.00 0.17 18.91
C HIS A 149 -0.74 0.34 19.76
N ASN A 150 0.26 1.09 19.28
CA ASN A 150 1.27 1.63 20.18
C ASN A 150 0.56 2.69 21.03
N MET A 151 0.10 2.30 22.22
CA MET A 151 -0.34 3.22 23.25
C MET A 151 0.91 3.89 23.85
N GLU A 152 1.52 4.82 23.12
CA GLU A 152 2.59 5.67 23.67
C GLU A 152 2.69 6.98 22.88
N SER A 153 1.88 7.97 23.28
CA SER A 153 2.29 9.38 23.46
C SER A 153 1.08 10.26 23.84
N ASP A 154 0.62 10.15 25.08
CA ASP A 154 -0.07 11.24 25.79
C ASP A 154 0.54 11.29 27.20
N LEU A 155 1.68 11.98 27.31
CA LEU A 155 2.27 12.50 28.54
C LEU A 155 2.64 13.96 28.31
#